data_AF-A0A520PQ58-F1
#
_entry.id   AF-A0A520PQ58-F1
#
_cell.length_a   1.000
_cell.length_b   1.000
_cell.length_c   1.000
_cell.angle_alpha   90.00
_cell.angle_beta   90.00
_cell.angle_gamma   90.00
#
_symmetry.space_group_name_H-M   'P 1'
#
loop_
_entity.id
_entity.type
_entity.pdbx_description
1 polymer ?
#
loop_
_entity_poly.entity_id
_entity_poly.type
_entity_poly.pdbx_seq_one_letter_code
_entity_poly.pdbx_strand_id
1 'polypeptide(L)'
;MRISNSFSEGEIQVLDFILSTLLRGGSPQMATRNKDFASLCRKVVSMKTRVEDTKRKKTLKRKPPAESSVGQIEAVDEVVDASSDDDDSVENVG
;
A
#
# COMPACT_ATOMS: atom_id res chain seq x y z
N MET A 1 14.44 -24.31 1.21
CA MET A 1 13.16 -24.36 1.94
C MET A 1 13.11 -23.17 2.89
N ARG A 2 12.24 -22.18 2.67
CA ARG A 2 12.21 -20.98 3.53
C ARG A 2 11.52 -21.32 4.85
N ILE A 3 12.32 -21.38 5.91
CA ILE A 3 11.88 -21.46 7.30
C ILE A 3 11.72 -20.01 7.81
N SER A 4 10.90 -19.19 7.15
CA SER A 4 10.57 -17.89 7.72
C SER A 4 9.66 -18.11 8.93
N ASN A 5 9.99 -17.51 10.08
CA ASN A 5 9.19 -17.56 11.32
C ASN A 5 7.82 -16.84 11.22
N SER A 6 7.30 -16.70 10.01
CA SER A 6 6.21 -15.83 9.60
C SER A 6 5.41 -16.54 8.52
N PHE A 7 4.08 -16.54 8.67
CA PHE A 7 3.14 -16.96 7.64
C PHE A 7 3.14 -15.96 6.47
N SER A 8 2.97 -16.45 5.25
CA SER A 8 2.63 -15.64 4.09
C SER A 8 1.23 -15.04 4.22
N GLU A 9 0.91 -14.03 3.40
CA GLU A 9 -0.40 -13.39 3.43
C GLU A 9 -1.56 -14.38 3.17
N GLY A 10 -1.39 -15.29 2.21
CA GLY A 10 -2.39 -16.32 1.92
C GLY A 10 -2.56 -17.31 3.08
N GLU A 11 -1.45 -17.74 3.70
CA GLU A 11 -1.52 -18.60 4.89
C GLU A 11 -2.22 -17.90 6.07
N ILE A 12 -1.98 -16.59 6.27
CA ILE A 12 -2.69 -15.81 7.30
C ILE A 12 -4.19 -15.80 7.02
N GLN A 13 -4.61 -15.59 5.78
CA GLN A 13 -6.04 -15.58 5.41
C GLN A 13 -6.70 -16.95 5.64
N VAL A 14 -6.04 -18.04 5.24
CA VAL A 14 -6.54 -19.41 5.45
C VAL A 14 -6.63 -19.72 6.94
N LEU A 15 -5.59 -19.38 7.72
CA LEU A 15 -5.59 -19.60 9.17
C LEU A 15 -6.65 -18.76 9.88
N ASP A 16 -6.86 -17.50 9.47
CA ASP A 16 -7.91 -16.64 10.02
C ASP A 16 -9.31 -17.21 9.75
N PHE A 17 -9.55 -17.76 8.55
CA PHE A 17 -10.79 -18.46 8.21
C PHE A 17 -11.01 -19.73 9.04
N ILE A 18 -9.99 -20.59 9.15
CA ILE A 18 -10.09 -21.82 9.94
C ILE A 18 -10.36 -21.48 11.41
N LEU A 19 -9.61 -20.54 11.97
CA LEU A 19 -9.76 -20.16 13.37
C LEU A 19 -11.14 -19.54 13.64
N SER A 20 -11.61 -18.62 12.80
CA SER A 20 -12.96 -18.04 12.95
C SER A 20 -14.06 -19.10 12.83
N THR A 21 -13.88 -20.11 11.97
CA THR A 21 -14.80 -21.25 11.84
C THR A 21 -14.80 -22.13 13.10
N LEU A 22 -13.63 -22.50 13.59
CA LEU A 22 -13.48 -23.31 14.82
C LEU A 22 -14.07 -22.59 16.04
N LEU A 23 -13.95 -21.26 16.08
CA LEU A 23 -14.47 -20.41 17.13
C LEU A 23 -15.97 -20.08 16.96
N ARG A 24 -16.62 -20.49 15.85
CA ARG A 24 -17.97 -20.07 15.46
C ARG A 24 -18.17 -18.54 15.51
N GLY A 25 -17.16 -17.79 15.09
CA GLY A 25 -17.14 -16.33 15.18
C GLY A 25 -16.83 -15.76 16.58
N GLY A 26 -16.53 -16.61 17.56
CA GLY A 26 -16.05 -16.19 18.88
C GLY A 26 -14.63 -15.64 18.85
N SER A 27 -14.24 -14.95 19.92
CA SER A 27 -12.86 -14.46 20.06
C SER A 27 -11.94 -15.56 20.58
N PRO A 28 -10.63 -15.55 20.24
CA PRO A 28 -9.66 -16.47 20.80
C PRO A 28 -9.61 -16.49 22.34
N GLN A 29 -10.01 -15.40 22.99
CA GLN A 29 -10.10 -15.32 24.45
C GLN A 29 -11.23 -16.20 25.01
N MET A 30 -12.28 -16.48 24.24
CA MET A 30 -13.40 -17.31 24.67
C MET A 30 -13.13 -18.82 24.61
N ALA A 31 -12.15 -19.26 23.82
CA ALA A 31 -12.07 -20.68 23.43
C ALA A 31 -11.03 -21.53 24.15
N THR A 32 -10.19 -20.97 25.02
CA THR A 32 -8.90 -21.63 25.27
C THR A 32 -8.78 -22.26 26.65
N ARG A 33 -9.23 -23.53 26.75
CA ARG A 33 -8.65 -24.49 27.72
C ARG A 33 -7.25 -24.97 27.28
N ASN A 34 -6.91 -24.88 26.00
CA ASN A 34 -5.60 -25.30 25.45
C ASN A 34 -4.71 -24.07 25.15
N LYS A 35 -3.49 -24.06 25.73
CA LYS A 35 -2.52 -22.96 25.64
C LYS A 35 -1.94 -22.78 24.24
N ASP A 36 -1.70 -23.87 23.52
CA ASP A 36 -1.07 -23.84 22.20
C ASP A 36 -2.02 -23.26 21.16
N PHE A 37 -3.29 -23.65 21.24
CA PHE A 37 -4.35 -23.09 20.39
C PHE A 37 -4.50 -21.57 20.64
N ALA A 38 -4.49 -21.13 21.89
CA ALA A 38 -4.53 -19.71 22.24
C ALA A 38 -3.35 -18.93 21.66
N SER A 39 -2.15 -19.53 21.71
CA SER A 39 -0.93 -18.95 21.16
C SER A 39 -1.01 -18.80 19.64
N LEU A 40 -1.52 -19.83 18.95
CA LEU A 40 -1.74 -19.81 17.51
C LEU A 40 -2.69 -18.67 17.11
N CYS A 41 -3.83 -18.55 17.78
CA CYS A 41 -4.78 -17.49 17.49
C CYS A 41 -4.17 -16.09 17.65
N ARG A 42 -3.43 -15.85 18.75
CA ARG A 42 -2.74 -14.57 18.97
C ARG A 42 -1.69 -14.29 17.90
N LYS A 43 -0.95 -15.32 17.47
CA LYS A 43 0.05 -15.20 16.41
C LYS A 43 -0.59 -14.80 15.08
N VAL A 44 -1.70 -15.43 14.69
CA VAL A 44 -2.42 -15.11 13.45
C VAL A 44 -2.96 -13.68 13.48
N VAL A 45 -3.60 -13.25 14.57
CA VAL A 45 -4.10 -11.88 14.74
C VAL A 45 -2.97 -10.85 14.66
N SER A 46 -1.84 -11.11 15.32
CA SER A 46 -0.66 -10.22 15.26
C SER A 46 -0.10 -10.12 13.84
N MET A 47 0.01 -11.23 13.13
CA MET A 47 0.51 -11.25 11.76
C MET A 47 -0.45 -10.55 10.79
N LYS A 48 -1.77 -10.74 10.94
CA LYS A 48 -2.79 -10.01 10.19
C LYS A 48 -2.65 -8.49 10.37
N THR A 49 -2.52 -8.03 11.61
CA THR A 49 -2.32 -6.61 11.93
C THR A 49 -1.06 -6.05 11.28
N ARG A 50 0.07 -6.78 11.35
CA ARG A 50 1.34 -6.36 10.71
C ARG A 50 1.23 -6.24 9.19
N VAL A 51 0.49 -7.13 8.54
CA VAL A 51 0.24 -7.06 7.10
C VAL A 51 -0.58 -5.83 6.75
N GLU A 52 -1.64 -5.55 7.50
CA GLU A 52 -2.47 -4.35 7.31
C GLU A 52 -1.67 -3.06 7.53
N ASP A 53 -0.85 -2.99 8.57
CA ASP A 53 0.02 -1.84 8.84
C ASP A 53 1.04 -1.62 7.73
N THR A 54 1.59 -2.71 7.18
CA THR A 54 2.53 -2.64 6.05
C THR A 54 1.84 -2.09 4.81
N LYS A 55 0.59 -2.51 4.55
CA LYS A 55 -0.24 -1.98 3.45
C LYS A 55 -0.58 -0.50 3.65
N ARG A 56 -0.93 -0.08 4.88
CA ARG A 56 -1.17 1.33 5.24
C ARG A 56 0.09 2.19 5.08
N LYS A 57 1.26 1.71 5.50
CA LYS A 57 2.54 2.42 5.31
C LYS A 57 2.92 2.53 3.84
N LYS A 58 2.66 1.49 3.03
CA LYS A 58 2.91 1.52 1.58
C LYS A 58 2.01 2.51 0.85
N THR A 59 0.78 2.69 1.31
CA THR A 59 -0.17 3.67 0.75
C THR A 59 0.16 5.09 1.20
N LEU A 60 0.61 5.33 2.44
CA LEU A 60 1.11 6.64 2.88
C LEU A 60 2.36 7.08 2.09
N LYS A 61 3.29 6.18 1.80
CA LYS A 61 4.49 6.48 0.96
C LYS A 61 4.17 6.80 -0.50
N ARG A 62 2.94 6.52 -0.97
CA ARG A 62 2.47 6.85 -2.33
C ARG A 62 1.73 8.19 -2.40
N LYS A 63 1.65 8.95 -1.30
CA LYS A 63 1.21 10.34 -1.35
C LYS A 63 2.42 11.15 -1.89
N PRO A 64 2.28 11.90 -2.99
CA PRO A 64 3.38 12.75 -3.45
C PRO A 64 3.73 13.71 -2.29
N PRO A 65 5.02 13.92 -1.98
CA PRO A 65 5.39 14.88 -0.96
C PRO A 65 4.85 16.25 -1.38
N ALA A 66 3.90 16.77 -0.60
CA ALA A 66 3.67 18.21 -0.58
C ALA A 66 4.97 18.82 -0.05
N GLU A 67 5.54 19.75 -0.81
CA GLU A 67 6.82 20.42 -0.58
C GLU A 67 8.04 19.68 -1.16
N SER A 68 8.21 19.91 -2.47
CA SER A 68 9.48 19.73 -3.17
C SER A 68 10.51 20.71 -2.60
N SER A 69 11.43 20.22 -1.76
CA SER A 69 12.65 20.92 -1.35
C SER A 69 13.71 20.87 -2.47
N VAL A 70 13.35 21.29 -3.67
CA VAL A 70 14.29 21.57 -4.76
C VAL A 70 14.13 23.05 -5.07
N GLY A 71 15.15 23.84 -4.73
CA GLY A 71 15.18 25.27 -5.01
C GLY A 71 14.92 25.50 -6.50
N GLN A 72 13.81 26.17 -6.79
CA GLN A 72 13.43 26.58 -8.12
C GLN A 72 14.33 27.77 -8.48
N ILE A 73 15.36 27.53 -9.30
CA ILE A 73 16.12 28.62 -9.93
C ILE A 73 15.25 29.23 -11.02
N GLU A 74 14.85 30.47 -10.77
CA GLU A 74 14.19 31.38 -11.71
C GLU A 74 15.08 31.56 -12.95
N ALA A 75 14.65 30.99 -14.08
CA ALA A 75 15.18 31.38 -15.38
C ALA A 75 14.54 32.74 -15.71
N VAL A 76 15.34 33.79 -15.65
CA VAL A 76 14.96 35.14 -16.09
C VAL A 76 14.58 35.09 -17.57
N ASP A 77 13.34 35.48 -17.85
CA ASP A 77 12.81 35.78 -19.18
C ASP A 77 13.59 36.97 -19.77
N GLU A 78 14.38 36.74 -20.81
CA GLU A 78 14.82 37.81 -21.72
C GLU A 78 13.90 37.83 -22.96
N VAL A 79 12.91 38.72 -22.87
CA VAL A 79 12.36 39.56 -23.96
C VAL A 79 12.18 38.91 -25.35
N VAL A 80 10.99 38.35 -25.58
CA VAL A 80 10.41 38.26 -26.93
C VAL A 80 9.86 39.62 -27.34
N ASP A 81 10.57 40.32 -28.22
CA ASP A 81 10.00 41.36 -29.10
C ASP A 81 10.65 41.29 -30.48
N ALA A 82 9.90 40.80 -31.47
CA ALA A 82 9.93 41.23 -32.89
C ALA A 82 9.11 40.25 -33.77
N SER A 83 7.84 40.58 -33.97
CA SER A 83 7.07 40.50 -35.22
C SER A 83 7.43 39.45 -36.31
N SER A 84 6.48 38.57 -36.65
CA SER A 84 5.85 38.54 -37.99
C SER A 84 4.76 37.46 -38.07
N ASP A 85 3.55 37.91 -38.43
CA ASP A 85 2.43 37.13 -38.96
C ASP A 85 2.80 36.25 -40.18
N ASP A 86 2.08 35.14 -40.36
CA ASP A 86 1.70 34.41 -41.60
C ASP A 86 1.40 32.95 -41.19
N ASP A 87 0.15 32.57 -40.87
CA ASP A 87 -0.88 32.08 -41.82
C ASP A 87 -0.37 31.02 -42.80
N ASP A 88 -0.62 29.73 -42.51
CA ASP A 88 -1.52 28.93 -43.37
C ASP A 88 -1.76 27.52 -42.79
N SER A 89 -3.03 27.10 -42.79
CA SER A 89 -3.48 25.76 -42.43
C SER A 89 -3.42 24.87 -43.67
N VAL A 90 -2.78 23.70 -43.58
CA VAL A 90 -2.92 22.67 -44.64
C VAL A 90 -3.62 21.43 -44.10
N GLU A 91 -4.82 21.21 -44.66
CA GLU A 91 -5.67 20.04 -44.45
C GLU A 91 -5.00 18.78 -45.01
N ASN A 92 -4.99 17.72 -44.21
CA ASN A 92 -4.46 16.42 -44.61
C ASN A 92 -5.52 15.63 -45.39
N VAL A 93 -5.40 15.61 -46.72
CA VAL A 93 -6.16 14.70 -47.61
C VAL A 93 -5.18 13.75 -48.28
N GLY A 94 -5.35 12.46 -48.02
CA GLY A 94 -4.59 11.35 -48.64
C GLY A 94 -4.80 10.05 -47.89
#